data_AF-A0A6J8DM25-F1
#
_entry.id   AF-A0A6J8DM25-F1
#
_cell.length_a   1.000
_cell.length_b   1.000
_cell.length_c   1.000
_cell.angle_alpha   90.00
_cell.angle_beta   90.00
_cell.angle_gamma   90.00
#
_symmetry.space_group_name_H-M   'P 1'
#
loop_
_entity.id
_entity.type
_entity.pdbx_description
1 polymer ?
#
loop_
_entity_poly.entity_id
_entity_poly.type
_entity_poly.pdbx_seq_one_letter_code
_entity_poly.pdbx_strand_id
1 'polypeptide(L)'
;MEIDKSELTELLIPINTSREDCIVFEKVEKCTYTSGKSPFSMALCLEDDNDDDDDDEEEEEKIIYVHPSINELASKLGVASVTKRFIYTQNTGVLAWGQEEKLTTRISGLLDSYTDGLAVPKELVQNADDAGATKVCFLYDERENLEWRNGLFDQGMAECQGPAIWVYNDAIFEEKDFKNIIELGGKTKILDTEKIGKFGLGFCSVYNVTDVPSFVSKNTLVILDPHLHHLGEAAIGTNPGLRVPLTKSYRKNLSNQFKPYNGIFGCNLEPNNKDEYNKTLFRLPLRTQKQASESEIKDLQYTKREVVELLQKFLDSAANLLLFTQNVKEICVYHLNSKSQNPNEDMKLLFQAWKENTEKSAEETEFNILKKVTSAMKGEQPSEIIFPVQIIEIGIEVSSEAHEISKEFHTSRDITSWIISWGTGNKTFELANKLKQQGAIPVGSVAVPIRRDGKN
;
A
#
# COMPACT_ATOMS: atom_id res chain seq x y z
N MET A 1 -15.58 -17.51 -8.05
CA MET A 1 -15.09 -18.84 -7.65
C MET A 1 -13.90 -19.13 -8.52
N GLU A 2 -12.70 -18.90 -8.00
CA GLU A 2 -11.49 -19.46 -8.60
C GLU A 2 -11.44 -20.92 -8.15
N ILE A 3 -11.59 -21.83 -9.10
CA ILE A 3 -11.45 -23.27 -8.87
C ILE A 3 -9.95 -23.53 -8.76
N ASP A 4 -9.54 -24.27 -7.72
CA ASP A 4 -8.15 -24.65 -7.52
C ASP A 4 -7.65 -25.45 -8.74
N LYS A 5 -6.54 -25.00 -9.36
CA LYS A 5 -6.07 -25.58 -10.63
C LYS A 5 -5.63 -27.03 -10.48
N SER A 6 -5.28 -27.48 -9.27
CA SER A 6 -4.95 -28.88 -8.99
C SER A 6 -6.17 -29.80 -8.98
N GLU A 7 -7.39 -29.28 -8.83
CA GLU A 7 -8.63 -30.08 -8.89
C GLU A 7 -9.13 -30.26 -10.34
N LEU A 8 -8.61 -29.48 -11.30
CA LEU A 8 -9.04 -29.51 -12.70
C LEU A 8 -8.36 -30.61 -13.54
N THR A 9 -7.28 -31.23 -13.06
CA THR A 9 -6.53 -32.26 -13.81
C THR A 9 -7.28 -33.59 -13.92
N GLU A 10 -8.19 -33.88 -12.99
CA GLU A 10 -9.04 -35.08 -13.03
C GLU A 10 -10.39 -34.86 -13.74
N LEU A 11 -10.65 -33.63 -14.20
CA LEU A 11 -11.91 -33.30 -14.86
C LEU A 11 -11.97 -33.98 -16.25
N LEU A 12 -13.07 -34.69 -16.48
CA LEU A 12 -13.40 -35.29 -17.75
C LEU A 12 -14.31 -34.35 -18.55
N ILE A 13 -13.96 -34.11 -19.80
CA ILE A 13 -14.70 -33.21 -20.70
C ILE A 13 -15.05 -33.88 -22.02
N PRO A 14 -16.22 -33.57 -22.58
CA PRO A 14 -16.67 -34.19 -23.82
C PRO A 14 -15.78 -33.77 -24.98
N ILE A 15 -15.35 -34.75 -25.78
CA ILE A 15 -14.48 -34.57 -26.94
C ILE A 15 -15.28 -34.60 -28.24
N ASN A 16 -14.72 -33.99 -29.28
CA ASN A 16 -15.27 -34.07 -30.62
C ASN A 16 -15.00 -35.47 -31.19
N THR A 17 -16.05 -36.21 -31.52
CA THR A 17 -15.97 -37.59 -32.05
C THR A 17 -16.92 -37.74 -33.24
N SER A 18 -16.56 -38.59 -34.20
CA SER A 18 -17.39 -38.93 -35.37
C SER A 18 -18.57 -39.85 -35.02
N ARG A 19 -18.63 -40.35 -33.79
CA ARG A 19 -19.70 -41.23 -33.29
C ARG A 19 -20.89 -40.42 -32.79
N GLU A 20 -21.97 -40.39 -33.57
CA GLU A 20 -23.22 -39.70 -33.20
C GLU A 20 -24.03 -40.43 -32.10
N ASP A 21 -23.67 -41.67 -31.76
CA ASP A 21 -24.41 -42.53 -30.82
C ASP A 21 -23.94 -42.43 -29.36
N CYS A 22 -22.82 -41.76 -29.09
CA CYS A 22 -22.27 -41.64 -27.73
C CYS A 22 -21.44 -40.37 -27.52
N ILE A 23 -21.51 -39.81 -26.31
CA ILE A 23 -20.60 -38.75 -25.87
C ILE A 23 -19.38 -39.41 -25.23
N VAL A 24 -18.20 -39.18 -25.81
CA VAL A 24 -16.92 -39.63 -25.26
C VAL A 24 -16.33 -38.50 -24.42
N PHE A 25 -15.78 -38.84 -23.26
CA PHE A 25 -15.11 -37.91 -22.38
C PHE A 25 -13.64 -38.24 -22.30
N GLU A 26 -12.80 -37.21 -22.19
CA GLU A 26 -11.40 -37.41 -21.84
C GLU A 26 -10.88 -36.33 -20.88
N LYS A 27 -9.76 -36.62 -20.20
CA LYS A 27 -9.15 -35.71 -19.24
C LYS A 27 -8.75 -34.37 -19.87
N VAL A 28 -8.98 -33.28 -19.13
CA VAL A 28 -8.61 -31.91 -19.52
C VAL A 28 -7.18 -31.80 -20.03
N GLU A 29 -6.24 -32.51 -19.40
CA GLU A 29 -4.81 -32.49 -19.75
C GLU A 29 -4.50 -33.00 -21.16
N LYS A 30 -5.40 -33.79 -21.77
CA LYS A 30 -5.26 -34.40 -23.10
C LYS A 30 -6.10 -33.71 -24.17
N CYS A 31 -7.03 -32.84 -23.79
CA CYS A 31 -7.91 -32.14 -24.71
C CYS A 31 -7.35 -30.79 -25.18
N THR A 32 -7.75 -30.36 -26.38
CA THR A 32 -7.39 -29.09 -27.03
C THR A 32 -8.64 -28.36 -27.47
N TYR A 33 -8.62 -27.03 -27.43
CA TYR A 33 -9.69 -26.20 -27.99
C TYR A 33 -9.16 -25.21 -29.02
N THR A 34 -10.02 -24.76 -29.93
CA THR A 34 -9.65 -23.77 -30.96
C THR A 34 -10.10 -22.37 -30.53
N SER A 35 -9.17 -21.42 -30.49
CA SER A 35 -9.48 -20.02 -30.17
C SER A 35 -9.80 -19.22 -31.44
N GLY A 36 -11.08 -18.91 -31.65
CA GLY A 36 -11.55 -17.99 -32.71
C GLY A 36 -12.08 -18.65 -33.98
N LYS A 37 -12.71 -17.85 -34.86
CA LYS A 37 -13.20 -18.26 -36.20
C LYS A 37 -12.12 -18.07 -37.27
N SER A 38 -10.90 -18.54 -37.01
CA SER A 38 -9.80 -18.39 -37.97
C SER A 38 -9.91 -19.46 -39.07
N PRO A 39 -9.69 -19.15 -40.36
CA PRO A 39 -9.57 -20.16 -41.41
C PRO A 39 -8.49 -21.20 -41.10
N PHE A 40 -7.46 -20.79 -40.37
CA PHE A 40 -6.33 -21.63 -39.96
C PHE A 40 -6.72 -22.72 -38.94
N SER A 41 -7.75 -22.47 -38.10
CA SER A 41 -8.23 -23.46 -37.12
C SER A 41 -9.21 -24.48 -37.72
N MET A 42 -9.68 -24.25 -38.95
CA MET A 42 -10.63 -25.14 -39.63
C MET A 42 -9.91 -26.18 -40.50
N ALA A 43 -8.74 -25.83 -41.04
CA ALA A 43 -7.89 -26.75 -41.81
C ALA A 43 -7.33 -27.90 -40.95
N LEU A 44 -6.92 -27.62 -39.71
CA LEU A 44 -6.42 -28.63 -38.76
C LEU A 44 -7.49 -29.59 -38.20
N CYS A 45 -8.77 -29.37 -38.52
CA CYS A 45 -9.88 -30.22 -38.05
C CYS A 45 -10.40 -31.18 -39.13
N LEU A 46 -9.86 -31.12 -40.36
CA LEU A 46 -10.46 -31.79 -41.54
C LEU A 46 -9.50 -32.69 -42.33
N GLU A 47 -8.27 -32.88 -41.87
CA GLU A 47 -7.31 -33.80 -42.50
C GLU A 47 -7.00 -34.91 -41.51
N ASP A 48 -7.77 -36.01 -41.53
CA ASP A 48 -7.37 -37.26 -40.87
C ASP A 48 -8.22 -38.49 -41.29
N ASP A 49 -8.50 -38.67 -42.58
CA ASP A 49 -9.20 -39.89 -43.06
C ASP A 49 -8.77 -40.41 -44.45
N ASN A 50 -7.66 -39.96 -45.05
CA ASN A 50 -7.08 -40.62 -46.24
C ASN A 50 -5.57 -40.40 -46.30
N ASP A 51 -4.77 -41.43 -46.03
CA ASP A 51 -4.11 -42.26 -47.07
C ASP A 51 -3.00 -43.10 -46.42
N ASP A 52 -2.92 -44.35 -46.86
CA ASP A 52 -1.79 -45.26 -46.65
C ASP A 52 -0.53 -44.64 -47.27
N ASP A 53 0.50 -44.34 -46.48
CA ASP A 53 1.89 -44.31 -46.95
C ASP A 53 2.83 -44.65 -45.78
N ASP A 54 3.61 -45.73 -45.97
CA ASP A 54 4.71 -46.16 -45.12
C ASP A 54 5.88 -45.16 -45.28
N ASP A 55 6.16 -44.35 -44.25
CA ASP A 55 7.50 -43.78 -44.01
C ASP A 55 7.66 -43.47 -42.50
N ASP A 56 8.86 -43.74 -41.96
CA ASP A 56 9.24 -43.60 -40.54
C ASP A 56 9.18 -42.13 -40.05
N GLU A 57 7.98 -41.59 -39.82
CA GLU A 57 7.78 -40.28 -39.20
C GLU A 57 7.33 -40.43 -37.73
N GLU A 58 7.92 -39.61 -36.86
CA GLU A 58 7.69 -39.55 -35.42
C GLU A 58 6.19 -39.66 -35.09
N GLU A 59 5.79 -40.50 -34.12
CA GLU A 59 4.38 -40.61 -33.69
C GLU A 59 3.83 -39.22 -33.33
N GLU A 60 3.19 -38.53 -34.28
CA GLU A 60 2.57 -37.24 -34.02
C GLU A 60 1.43 -37.48 -33.02
N GLU A 61 1.56 -36.90 -31.82
CA GLU A 61 0.53 -37.02 -30.79
C GLU A 61 -0.82 -36.51 -31.34
N LYS A 62 -1.74 -37.45 -31.59
CA LYS A 62 -3.08 -37.14 -32.12
C LYS A 62 -3.78 -36.11 -31.23
N ILE A 63 -4.04 -34.93 -31.78
CA ILE A 63 -4.66 -33.81 -31.05
C ILE A 63 -6.14 -34.11 -30.79
N ILE A 64 -6.50 -34.32 -29.52
CA ILE A 64 -7.90 -34.55 -29.12
C ILE A 64 -8.61 -33.20 -28.95
N TYR A 65 -9.60 -32.90 -29.78
CA TYR A 65 -10.38 -31.66 -29.69
C TYR A 65 -11.57 -31.78 -28.76
N VAL A 66 -11.91 -30.70 -28.04
CA VAL A 66 -13.15 -30.62 -27.24
C VAL A 66 -14.39 -30.54 -28.12
N HIS A 67 -15.52 -31.02 -27.61
CA HIS A 67 -16.79 -30.98 -28.34
C HIS A 67 -17.20 -29.52 -28.68
N PRO A 68 -17.70 -29.23 -29.90
CA PRO A 68 -17.97 -27.85 -30.34
C PRO A 68 -18.87 -27.02 -29.41
N SER A 69 -19.85 -27.66 -28.76
CA SER A 69 -20.77 -26.99 -27.83
C SER A 69 -20.12 -26.46 -26.55
N ILE A 70 -18.91 -26.92 -26.19
CA ILE A 70 -18.18 -26.49 -25.00
C ILE A 70 -16.90 -25.70 -25.34
N ASN A 71 -16.62 -25.45 -26.61
CA ASN A 71 -15.38 -24.79 -27.04
C ASN A 71 -15.18 -23.41 -26.39
N GLU A 72 -16.27 -22.63 -26.21
CA GLU A 72 -16.24 -21.33 -25.52
C GLU A 72 -15.97 -21.45 -24.01
N LEU A 73 -16.29 -22.59 -23.41
CA LEU A 73 -16.08 -22.89 -21.98
C LEU A 73 -14.72 -23.56 -21.73
N ALA A 74 -14.12 -24.19 -22.75
CA ALA A 74 -12.92 -25.01 -22.61
C ALA A 74 -11.74 -24.26 -21.98
N SER A 75 -11.55 -22.98 -22.33
CA SER A 75 -10.51 -22.12 -21.73
C SER A 75 -10.69 -21.93 -20.21
N LYS A 76 -11.94 -21.86 -19.74
CA LYS A 76 -12.29 -21.73 -18.32
C LYS A 76 -12.17 -23.06 -17.56
N LEU A 77 -12.25 -24.18 -18.29
CA LEU A 77 -12.08 -25.54 -17.76
C LEU A 77 -10.60 -25.99 -17.73
N GLY A 78 -9.66 -25.11 -18.09
CA GLY A 78 -8.23 -25.39 -18.05
C GLY A 78 -7.67 -26.11 -19.27
N VAL A 79 -8.47 -26.29 -20.34
CA VAL A 79 -8.05 -26.92 -21.59
C VAL A 79 -7.06 -26.00 -22.32
N ALA A 80 -5.97 -26.55 -22.85
CA ALA A 80 -5.00 -25.78 -23.64
C ALA A 80 -5.56 -25.46 -25.03
N SER A 81 -5.25 -24.26 -25.57
CA SER A 81 -5.59 -23.96 -26.97
C SER A 81 -4.62 -24.64 -27.92
N VAL A 82 -5.04 -24.84 -29.18
CA VAL A 82 -4.15 -25.32 -30.25
C VAL A 82 -2.88 -24.49 -30.32
N THR A 83 -3.00 -23.15 -30.29
CA THR A 83 -1.84 -22.25 -30.32
C THR A 83 -0.91 -22.48 -29.13
N LYS A 84 -1.47 -22.69 -27.93
CA LYS A 84 -0.68 -22.96 -26.74
C LYS A 84 0.06 -24.29 -26.89
N ARG A 85 -0.64 -25.37 -27.24
CA ARG A 85 0.00 -26.67 -27.49
C ARG A 85 1.05 -26.60 -28.59
N PHE A 86 0.74 -25.99 -29.72
CA PHE A 86 1.68 -25.85 -30.82
C PHE A 86 2.97 -25.13 -30.41
N ILE A 87 2.88 -24.02 -29.66
CA ILE A 87 4.05 -23.28 -29.17
C ILE A 87 4.86 -24.10 -28.14
N TYR A 88 4.22 -24.93 -27.30
CA TYR A 88 4.90 -25.69 -26.25
C TYR A 88 5.38 -27.10 -26.70
N THR A 89 4.71 -27.73 -27.67
CA THR A 89 4.98 -29.10 -28.14
C THR A 89 6.01 -29.11 -29.26
N GLN A 90 5.95 -28.14 -30.17
CA GLN A 90 7.07 -27.91 -31.06
C GLN A 90 8.20 -27.34 -30.20
N ASN A 91 9.34 -28.02 -30.14
CA ASN A 91 10.59 -27.58 -29.49
C ASN A 91 11.19 -26.33 -30.18
N THR A 92 10.32 -25.47 -30.71
CA THR A 92 10.57 -24.17 -31.28
C THR A 92 11.19 -23.31 -30.18
N GLY A 93 12.35 -22.73 -30.45
CA GLY A 93 13.03 -21.79 -29.56
C GLY A 93 12.28 -20.46 -29.38
N VAL A 94 10.95 -20.51 -29.24
CA VAL A 94 10.07 -19.38 -28.94
C VAL A 94 10.31 -18.99 -27.49
N LEU A 95 11.20 -18.02 -27.31
CA LEU A 95 11.41 -17.37 -26.02
C LEU A 95 10.36 -16.29 -25.82
N ALA A 96 9.75 -16.24 -24.64
CA ALA A 96 8.99 -15.08 -24.22
C ALA A 96 9.93 -13.86 -24.24
N TRP A 97 9.65 -12.88 -25.09
CA TRP A 97 10.51 -11.72 -25.31
C TRP A 97 9.68 -10.44 -25.29
N GLY A 98 10.02 -9.53 -24.39
CA GLY A 98 9.30 -8.28 -24.17
C GLY A 98 10.05 -7.34 -23.24
N GLN A 99 9.61 -6.09 -23.18
CA GLN A 99 10.12 -5.11 -22.22
C GLN A 99 9.45 -5.34 -20.86
N GLU A 100 10.25 -5.35 -19.81
CA GLU A 100 9.79 -5.44 -18.42
C GLU A 100 10.48 -4.34 -17.61
N GLU A 101 9.75 -3.71 -16.70
CA GLU A 101 10.28 -2.76 -15.71
C GLU A 101 10.25 -3.44 -14.34
N LYS A 102 11.40 -3.52 -13.66
CA LYS A 102 11.46 -4.01 -12.28
C LYS A 102 10.68 -3.08 -11.36
N LEU A 103 9.99 -3.66 -10.38
CA LEU A 103 9.28 -2.92 -9.33
C LEU A 103 10.19 -1.93 -8.59
N THR A 104 11.39 -2.37 -8.23
CA THR A 104 12.41 -1.58 -7.54
C THR A 104 12.81 -0.33 -8.33
N THR A 105 13.06 -0.48 -9.64
CA THR A 105 13.36 0.63 -10.56
C THR A 105 12.22 1.63 -10.61
N ARG A 106 10.97 1.14 -10.70
CA ARG A 106 9.80 1.99 -10.71
C ARG A 106 9.68 2.79 -9.41
N ILE A 107 9.85 2.14 -8.25
CA ILE A 107 9.80 2.80 -6.94
C ILE A 107 10.91 3.85 -6.84
N SER A 108 12.15 3.50 -7.21
CA SER A 108 13.29 4.42 -7.20
C SER A 108 12.98 5.70 -7.98
N GLY A 109 12.45 5.58 -9.20
CA GLY A 109 12.11 6.74 -10.02
C GLY A 109 11.01 7.64 -9.42
N LEU A 110 10.11 7.08 -8.60
CA LEU A 110 9.12 7.89 -7.88
C LEU A 110 9.76 8.71 -6.75
N LEU A 111 10.82 8.20 -6.11
CA LEU A 111 11.50 8.86 -4.99
C LEU A 111 12.25 10.13 -5.41
N ASP A 112 12.72 10.23 -6.65
CA ASP A 112 13.53 11.35 -7.16
C ASP A 112 12.78 12.70 -7.18
N SER A 113 11.44 12.67 -7.11
CA SER A 113 10.61 13.86 -7.19
C SER A 113 10.55 14.69 -5.91
N TYR A 114 11.10 14.21 -4.79
CA TYR A 114 11.01 14.87 -3.47
C TYR A 114 12.38 15.05 -2.81
N THR A 115 12.84 16.30 -2.74
CA THR A 115 14.19 16.64 -2.26
C THR A 115 14.21 17.33 -0.89
N ASP A 116 13.07 17.66 -0.30
CA ASP A 116 12.99 18.37 0.97
C ASP A 116 13.25 17.49 2.21
N GLY A 117 13.27 16.16 2.04
CA GLY A 117 13.49 15.19 3.10
C GLY A 117 12.27 14.96 4.01
N LEU A 118 11.09 15.48 3.67
CA LEU A 118 9.86 15.35 4.46
C LEU A 118 8.81 14.46 3.80
N ALA A 119 9.16 13.74 2.74
CA ALA A 119 8.24 12.89 1.99
C ALA A 119 7.49 11.90 2.90
N VAL A 120 8.21 11.20 3.80
CA VAL A 120 7.61 10.21 4.71
C VAL A 120 6.59 10.82 5.68
N PRO A 121 6.94 11.82 6.53
CA PRO A 121 5.96 12.39 7.44
C PRO A 121 4.80 13.07 6.71
N LYS A 122 5.04 13.77 5.58
CA LYS A 122 3.99 14.40 4.77
C LYS A 122 2.95 13.39 4.29
N GLU A 123 3.41 12.32 3.64
CA GLU A 123 2.54 11.31 3.05
C GLU A 123 1.81 10.49 4.12
N LEU A 124 2.44 10.17 5.25
CA LEU A 124 1.79 9.40 6.31
C LEU A 124 0.77 10.22 7.10
N VAL A 125 1.03 11.50 7.37
CA VAL A 125 0.04 12.41 7.97
C VAL A 125 -1.14 12.59 7.01
N GLN A 126 -0.89 12.76 5.71
CA GLN A 126 -1.94 12.87 4.70
C GLN A 126 -2.77 11.60 4.57
N ASN A 127 -2.14 10.42 4.54
CA ASN A 127 -2.86 9.14 4.50
C ASN A 127 -3.73 8.93 5.76
N ALA A 128 -3.26 9.38 6.93
CA ALA A 128 -4.04 9.35 8.16
C ALA A 128 -5.23 10.33 8.08
N ASP A 129 -5.02 11.55 7.58
CA ASP A 129 -6.08 12.54 7.37
C ASP A 129 -7.15 12.03 6.39
N ASP A 130 -6.75 11.44 5.26
CA ASP A 130 -7.64 10.82 4.27
C ASP A 130 -8.44 9.63 4.85
N ALA A 131 -7.86 8.92 5.83
CA ALA A 131 -8.51 7.83 6.55
C ALA A 131 -9.45 8.31 7.67
N GLY A 132 -9.48 9.62 7.95
CA GLY A 132 -10.30 10.21 9.01
C GLY A 132 -9.69 10.10 10.41
N ALA A 133 -8.37 9.87 10.51
CA ALA A 133 -7.67 9.87 11.80
C ALA A 133 -7.72 11.27 12.44
N THR A 134 -7.78 11.32 13.76
CA THR A 134 -7.68 12.57 14.53
C THR A 134 -6.29 12.79 15.11
N LYS A 135 -5.51 11.71 15.29
CA LYS A 135 -4.18 11.74 15.89
C LYS A 135 -3.20 10.88 15.11
N VAL A 136 -2.00 11.42 14.89
CA VAL A 136 -0.87 10.69 14.30
C VAL A 136 0.32 10.74 15.26
N CYS A 137 0.92 9.60 15.57
CA CYS A 137 2.12 9.55 16.40
C CYS A 137 3.26 8.90 15.64
N PHE A 138 4.43 9.54 15.62
CA PHE A 138 5.67 8.95 15.18
C PHE A 138 6.47 8.48 16.39
N LEU A 139 7.23 7.41 16.25
CA LEU A 139 8.15 6.94 17.27
C LEU A 139 9.46 6.51 16.63
N TYR A 140 10.57 7.10 17.09
CA TYR A 140 11.89 6.57 16.81
C TYR A 140 12.25 5.51 17.87
N ASP A 141 12.30 4.25 17.45
CA ASP A 141 12.61 3.10 18.29
C ASP A 141 14.04 2.61 18.02
N GLU A 142 14.92 2.71 19.02
CA GLU A 142 16.33 2.28 18.94
C GLU A 142 16.54 0.82 19.36
N ARG A 143 15.49 0.04 19.64
CA ARG A 143 15.65 -1.37 20.05
C ARG A 143 16.21 -2.22 18.90
N GLU A 144 17.26 -2.98 19.19
CA GLU A 144 17.91 -3.88 18.24
C GLU A 144 17.21 -5.24 18.10
N ASN A 145 16.44 -5.63 19.12
CA ASN A 145 15.67 -6.88 19.22
C ASN A 145 16.48 -8.13 18.79
N LEU A 146 17.75 -8.22 19.20
CA LEU A 146 18.69 -9.24 18.76
C LEU A 146 18.19 -10.66 19.09
N GLU A 147 17.51 -10.80 20.22
CA GLU A 147 16.96 -12.06 20.72
C GLU A 147 15.73 -12.55 19.93
N TRP A 148 15.13 -11.71 19.07
CA TRP A 148 13.95 -12.03 18.26
C TRP A 148 14.29 -12.19 16.77
N ARG A 149 15.55 -12.37 16.41
CA ARG A 149 16.01 -12.55 15.01
C ARG A 149 15.90 -13.99 14.46
N ASN A 150 15.21 -14.87 15.18
CA ASN A 150 14.97 -16.26 14.78
C ASN A 150 13.47 -16.61 14.91
N GLY A 151 13.02 -17.69 14.26
CA GLY A 151 11.60 -18.09 14.30
C GLY A 151 10.68 -17.04 13.66
N LEU A 152 11.12 -16.49 12.53
CA LEU A 152 10.46 -15.46 11.73
C LEU A 152 9.78 -16.08 10.51
N PHE A 153 9.12 -15.27 9.68
CA PHE A 153 8.58 -15.76 8.39
C PHE A 153 9.67 -16.36 7.50
N ASP A 154 10.85 -15.74 7.50
CA ASP A 154 12.05 -16.20 6.80
C ASP A 154 13.29 -15.68 7.54
N GLN A 155 14.47 -16.24 7.26
CA GLN A 155 15.74 -15.78 7.83
C GLN A 155 16.09 -14.35 7.38
N GLY A 156 15.67 -13.94 6.18
CA GLY A 156 15.87 -12.59 5.66
C GLY A 156 15.18 -11.51 6.50
N MET A 157 14.09 -11.84 7.21
CA MET A 157 13.40 -10.92 8.13
C MET A 157 14.21 -10.58 9.39
N ALA A 158 15.31 -11.28 9.67
CA ALA A 158 16.17 -11.01 10.82
C ALA A 158 16.75 -9.59 10.79
N GLU A 159 17.08 -9.08 9.60
CA GLU A 159 17.61 -7.73 9.41
C GLU A 159 16.54 -6.64 9.64
N CYS A 160 15.26 -7.00 9.50
CA CYS A 160 14.11 -6.11 9.71
C CYS A 160 13.68 -6.00 11.18
N GLN A 161 14.35 -6.69 12.11
CA GLN A 161 13.97 -6.69 13.53
C GLN A 161 14.58 -5.53 14.33
N GLY A 162 15.56 -4.82 13.78
CA GLY A 162 16.29 -3.76 14.48
C GLY A 162 15.52 -2.44 14.65
N PRO A 163 16.27 -1.33 14.81
CA PRO A 163 15.70 0.01 14.98
C PRO A 163 14.72 0.40 13.88
N ALA A 164 13.68 1.15 14.22
CA ALA A 164 12.60 1.49 13.31
C ALA A 164 12.00 2.86 13.57
N ILE A 165 11.37 3.43 12.54
CA ILE A 165 10.35 4.48 12.71
C ILE A 165 8.99 3.80 12.73
N TRP A 166 8.25 3.99 13.80
CA TRP A 166 6.85 3.57 13.90
C TRP A 166 5.95 4.76 13.62
N VAL A 167 4.84 4.52 12.94
CA VAL A 167 3.83 5.55 12.67
C VAL A 167 2.45 5.01 13.00
N TYR A 168 1.83 5.60 13.99
CA TYR A 168 0.51 5.27 14.49
C TYR A 168 -0.52 6.29 14.00
N ASN A 169 -1.72 5.82 13.69
CA ASN A 169 -2.91 6.68 13.65
C ASN A 169 -4.13 5.94 14.19
N ASP A 170 -5.11 6.71 14.66
CA ASP A 170 -6.35 6.21 15.28
C ASP A 170 -7.45 5.82 14.29
N ALA A 171 -7.16 5.81 12.98
CA ALA A 171 -8.04 5.27 11.96
C ALA A 171 -7.72 3.80 11.64
N ILE A 172 -8.64 3.15 10.94
CA ILE A 172 -8.55 1.74 10.52
C ILE A 172 -8.49 1.63 9.01
N PHE A 173 -7.73 0.67 8.49
CA PHE A 173 -7.79 0.32 7.06
C PHE A 173 -9.10 -0.39 6.72
N GLU A 174 -9.75 0.06 5.65
CA GLU A 174 -10.84 -0.65 4.98
C GLU A 174 -10.29 -1.49 3.81
N GLU A 175 -11.08 -2.43 3.27
CA GLU A 175 -10.65 -3.28 2.14
C GLU A 175 -10.24 -2.47 0.90
N LYS A 176 -10.84 -1.29 0.69
CA LYS A 176 -10.41 -0.37 -0.37
C LYS A 176 -9.00 0.15 -0.13
N ASP A 177 -8.62 0.43 1.11
CA ASP A 177 -7.31 0.99 1.46
C ASP A 177 -6.22 -0.07 1.30
N PHE A 178 -6.51 -1.34 1.62
CA PHE A 178 -5.62 -2.47 1.34
C PHE A 178 -5.33 -2.67 -0.16
N LYS A 179 -6.30 -2.40 -1.04
CA LYS A 179 -6.07 -2.42 -2.49
C LYS A 179 -5.27 -1.21 -2.95
N ASN A 180 -5.64 -0.02 -2.45
CA ASN A 180 -5.01 1.22 -2.85
C ASN A 180 -3.53 1.31 -2.42
N ILE A 181 -3.14 0.74 -1.28
CA ILE A 181 -1.76 0.82 -0.77
C ILE A 181 -0.75 0.02 -1.61
N ILE A 182 -1.19 -1.02 -2.33
CA ILE A 182 -0.34 -1.81 -3.24
C ILE A 182 -0.38 -1.30 -4.69
N GLU A 183 -1.26 -0.37 -5.03
CA GLU A 183 -1.34 0.23 -6.36
C GLU A 183 -0.30 1.35 -6.53
N LEU A 184 0.75 1.07 -7.29
CA LEU A 184 1.79 2.06 -7.60
C LEU A 184 1.27 3.18 -8.49
N GLY A 185 1.67 4.42 -8.16
CA GLY A 185 1.38 5.60 -9.00
C GLY A 185 -0.05 6.11 -8.95
N GLY A 186 -0.86 5.70 -7.96
CA GLY A 186 -2.10 6.39 -7.61
C GLY A 186 -3.21 6.38 -8.67
N LYS A 187 -3.23 5.41 -9.60
CA LYS A 187 -4.25 5.31 -10.67
C LYS A 187 -5.69 5.40 -10.14
N THR A 188 -5.97 4.84 -8.96
CA THR A 188 -7.27 4.94 -8.26
C THR A 188 -7.47 6.27 -7.52
N LYS A 189 -6.42 6.87 -6.93
CA LYS A 189 -6.50 8.19 -6.25
C LYS A 189 -6.81 9.34 -7.23
N ILE A 190 -6.53 9.20 -8.52
CA ILE A 190 -6.94 10.20 -9.54
C ILE A 190 -8.48 10.31 -9.60
N LEU A 191 -9.19 9.19 -9.46
CA LEU A 191 -10.65 9.12 -9.52
C LEU A 191 -11.32 9.41 -8.17
N ASP A 192 -10.63 9.18 -7.06
CA ASP A 192 -11.11 9.53 -5.72
C ASP A 192 -10.90 11.03 -5.45
N THR A 193 -11.98 11.79 -5.57
CA THR A 193 -11.98 13.25 -5.40
C THR A 193 -12.08 13.68 -3.93
N GLU A 194 -12.24 12.73 -3.01
CA GLU A 194 -12.39 13.00 -1.57
C GLU A 194 -11.04 12.89 -0.81
N LYS A 195 -9.98 12.42 -1.47
CA LYS A 195 -8.63 12.19 -0.90
C LYS A 195 -7.55 13.09 -1.53
N ILE A 196 -6.48 13.37 -0.77
CA ILE A 196 -5.33 14.20 -1.21
C ILE A 196 -4.13 13.29 -1.57
N GLY A 197 -3.23 13.75 -2.46
CA GLY A 197 -2.00 13.01 -2.85
C GLY A 197 -2.08 12.31 -4.21
N LYS A 198 -2.31 13.09 -5.27
CA LYS A 198 -2.53 12.61 -6.67
C LYS A 198 -1.26 12.58 -7.54
N PHE A 199 -0.11 13.04 -7.01
CA PHE A 199 1.13 13.30 -7.76
C PHE A 199 2.28 12.33 -7.46
N GLY A 200 1.97 11.08 -7.10
CA GLY A 200 2.81 9.96 -7.57
C GLY A 200 3.77 9.28 -6.59
N LEU A 201 3.92 9.70 -5.33
CA LEU A 201 4.62 8.86 -4.34
C LEU A 201 3.67 7.92 -3.60
N GLY A 202 2.63 8.48 -3.00
CA GLY A 202 1.76 7.76 -2.08
C GLY A 202 2.57 7.07 -0.99
N PHE A 203 2.15 5.85 -0.64
CA PHE A 203 2.85 5.03 0.34
C PHE A 203 4.31 4.71 -0.04
N CYS A 204 4.70 4.80 -1.32
CA CYS A 204 6.09 4.50 -1.73
C CYS A 204 7.12 5.45 -1.12
N SER A 205 6.70 6.63 -0.64
CA SER A 205 7.58 7.57 0.07
C SER A 205 8.33 6.93 1.24
N VAL A 206 7.75 5.93 1.91
CA VAL A 206 8.38 5.23 3.04
C VAL A 206 9.67 4.51 2.64
N TYR A 207 9.83 4.17 1.36
CA TYR A 207 11.06 3.57 0.85
C TYR A 207 12.26 4.54 0.88
N ASN A 208 12.06 5.81 1.21
CA ASN A 208 13.16 6.68 1.57
C ASN A 208 13.91 6.19 2.82
N VAL A 209 13.23 5.52 3.76
CA VAL A 209 13.76 5.13 5.09
C VAL A 209 14.00 3.63 5.21
N THR A 210 13.17 2.80 4.58
CA THR A 210 13.15 1.34 4.76
C THR A 210 13.04 0.61 3.42
N ASP A 211 13.50 -0.64 3.34
CA ASP A 211 13.19 -1.52 2.20
C ASP A 211 11.99 -2.44 2.47
N VAL A 212 11.60 -2.64 3.73
CA VAL A 212 10.55 -3.61 4.12
C VAL A 212 9.53 -2.95 5.05
N PRO A 213 8.70 -2.03 4.54
CA PRO A 213 7.64 -1.45 5.34
C PRO A 213 6.59 -2.52 5.69
N SER A 214 6.07 -2.43 6.90
CA SER A 214 4.97 -3.28 7.34
C SER A 214 3.95 -2.49 8.15
N PHE A 215 2.73 -2.98 8.25
CA PHE A 215 1.72 -2.37 9.10
C PHE A 215 0.68 -3.34 9.62
N VAL A 216 0.15 -3.03 10.79
CA VAL A 216 -0.96 -3.73 11.41
C VAL A 216 -2.17 -2.83 11.40
N SER A 217 -3.30 -3.36 10.95
CA SER A 217 -4.63 -2.76 11.15
C SER A 217 -5.65 -3.85 11.38
N LYS A 218 -6.48 -3.68 12.42
CA LYS A 218 -7.41 -4.68 12.95
C LYS A 218 -6.70 -5.99 13.29
N ASN A 219 -6.99 -7.06 12.54
CA ASN A 219 -6.43 -8.39 12.72
C ASN A 219 -5.57 -8.82 11.52
N THR A 220 -5.01 -7.86 10.78
CA THR A 220 -4.18 -8.12 9.59
C THR A 220 -2.83 -7.44 9.73
N LEU A 221 -1.77 -8.19 9.46
CA LEU A 221 -0.42 -7.66 9.20
C LEU A 221 -0.17 -7.67 7.70
N VAL A 222 0.38 -6.58 7.18
CA VAL A 222 0.90 -6.52 5.82
C VAL A 222 2.40 -6.23 5.88
N ILE A 223 3.18 -6.93 5.07
CA ILE A 223 4.61 -6.70 4.86
C ILE A 223 4.83 -6.55 3.35
N LEU A 224 5.56 -5.53 2.94
CA LEU A 224 5.96 -5.35 1.54
C LEU A 224 7.47 -5.50 1.42
N ASP A 225 7.93 -6.31 0.48
CA ASP A 225 9.34 -6.61 0.20
C ASP A 225 9.55 -6.56 -1.32
N PRO A 226 9.68 -5.35 -1.91
CA PRO A 226 9.80 -5.14 -3.35
C PRO A 226 11.04 -5.80 -3.96
N HIS A 227 12.07 -6.08 -3.16
CA HIS A 227 13.29 -6.78 -3.60
C HIS A 227 13.15 -8.30 -3.57
N LEU A 228 12.15 -8.85 -2.87
CA LEU A 228 12.01 -10.29 -2.62
C LEU A 228 13.23 -10.91 -1.90
N HIS A 229 13.97 -10.11 -1.12
CA HIS A 229 15.18 -10.56 -0.42
C HIS A 229 14.88 -11.07 1.00
N HIS A 230 13.82 -10.56 1.63
CA HIS A 230 13.58 -10.73 3.06
C HIS A 230 12.50 -11.76 3.37
N LEU A 231 11.50 -11.91 2.49
CA LEU A 231 10.40 -12.86 2.69
C LEU A 231 10.70 -14.26 2.16
N GLY A 232 11.73 -14.44 1.33
CA GLY A 232 12.25 -15.74 0.92
C GLY A 232 11.16 -16.75 0.52
N GLU A 233 11.16 -17.92 1.16
CA GLU A 233 10.18 -19.00 0.91
C GLU A 233 8.75 -18.63 1.32
N ALA A 234 8.57 -17.63 2.20
CA ALA A 234 7.25 -17.18 2.59
C ALA A 234 6.55 -16.38 1.49
N ALA A 235 7.29 -15.79 0.54
CA ALA A 235 6.71 -15.10 -0.60
C ALA A 235 5.92 -16.09 -1.48
N ILE A 236 4.65 -15.77 -1.77
CA ILE A 236 3.78 -16.63 -2.58
C ILE A 236 3.96 -16.25 -4.05
N GLY A 237 4.76 -17.06 -4.78
CA GLY A 237 5.05 -16.82 -6.19
C GLY A 237 5.93 -15.59 -6.40
N THR A 238 5.53 -14.71 -7.32
CA THR A 238 6.27 -13.45 -7.62
C THR A 238 5.71 -12.24 -6.87
N ASN A 239 4.87 -12.44 -5.84
CA ASN A 239 4.23 -11.34 -5.14
C ASN A 239 5.17 -10.73 -4.08
N PRO A 240 5.55 -9.45 -4.19
CA PRO A 240 6.50 -8.77 -3.31
C PRO A 240 5.89 -8.34 -1.97
N GLY A 241 5.03 -9.16 -1.39
CA GLY A 241 4.42 -8.85 -0.12
C GLY A 241 3.55 -9.98 0.45
N LEU A 242 3.25 -9.85 1.74
CA LEU A 242 2.41 -10.77 2.48
C LEU A 242 1.30 -10.02 3.21
N ARG A 243 0.09 -10.55 3.09
CA ARG A 243 -1.06 -10.16 3.91
C ARG A 243 -1.40 -11.33 4.83
N VAL A 244 -1.04 -11.21 6.10
CA VAL A 244 -1.14 -12.29 7.10
C VAL A 244 -2.31 -12.01 8.05
N PRO A 245 -3.30 -12.92 8.16
CA PRO A 245 -4.29 -12.83 9.20
C PRO A 245 -3.63 -13.15 10.55
N LEU A 246 -3.75 -12.25 11.52
CA LEU A 246 -3.10 -12.35 12.84
C LEU A 246 -3.83 -13.35 13.74
N THR A 247 -4.01 -14.59 13.27
CA THR A 247 -4.63 -15.66 14.05
C THR A 247 -3.74 -16.11 15.20
N LYS A 248 -4.34 -16.76 16.20
CA LYS A 248 -3.61 -17.38 17.33
C LYS A 248 -2.48 -18.31 16.86
N SER A 249 -2.69 -19.03 15.76
CA SER A 249 -1.67 -19.95 15.21
C SER A 249 -0.43 -19.19 14.74
N TYR A 250 -0.61 -18.15 13.92
CA TYR A 250 0.51 -17.32 13.46
C TYR A 250 1.24 -16.67 14.63
N ARG A 251 0.51 -15.99 15.53
CA ARG A 251 1.09 -15.31 16.70
C ARG A 251 1.89 -16.27 17.58
N LYS A 252 1.44 -17.53 17.73
CA LYS A 252 2.13 -18.55 18.53
C LYS A 252 3.38 -19.10 17.84
N ASN A 253 3.25 -19.51 16.59
CA ASN A 253 4.31 -20.25 15.88
C ASN A 253 5.44 -19.33 15.40
N LEU A 254 5.14 -18.06 15.11
CA LEU A 254 6.08 -17.05 14.64
C LEU A 254 6.19 -15.88 15.64
N SER A 255 6.13 -16.17 16.93
CA SER A 255 6.02 -15.16 17.99
C SER A 255 7.05 -14.03 17.90
N ASN A 256 8.32 -14.37 17.61
CA ASN A 256 9.41 -13.41 17.50
C ASN A 256 9.18 -12.38 16.38
N GLN A 257 8.45 -12.72 15.32
CA GLN A 257 8.08 -11.79 14.26
C GLN A 257 7.22 -10.63 14.75
N PHE A 258 6.39 -10.89 15.77
CA PHE A 258 5.37 -9.96 16.26
C PHE A 258 5.79 -9.24 17.55
N LYS A 259 6.78 -9.76 18.30
CA LYS A 259 7.22 -9.18 19.57
C LYS A 259 7.56 -7.69 19.54
N PRO A 260 8.22 -7.12 18.50
CA PRO A 260 8.52 -5.69 18.46
C PRO A 260 7.29 -4.78 18.48
N TYR A 261 6.13 -5.27 18.03
CA TYR A 261 4.88 -4.51 18.01
C TYR A 261 4.28 -4.38 19.42
N ASN A 262 4.61 -5.30 20.33
CA ASN A 262 3.99 -5.35 21.66
C ASN A 262 4.40 -4.14 22.51
N GLY A 263 3.39 -3.43 23.03
CA GLY A 263 3.58 -2.24 23.86
C GLY A 263 3.72 -0.94 23.06
N ILE A 264 3.82 -0.99 21.73
CA ILE A 264 3.91 0.20 20.87
C ILE A 264 2.49 0.73 20.61
N PHE A 265 2.17 1.92 21.13
CA PHE A 265 0.86 2.56 21.01
C PHE A 265 -0.33 1.62 21.30
N GLY A 266 -0.20 0.81 22.37
CA GLY A 266 -1.20 -0.14 22.82
C GLY A 266 -1.38 -1.37 21.91
N CYS A 267 -0.48 -1.61 20.95
CA CYS A 267 -0.52 -2.81 20.13
C CYS A 267 -0.10 -4.03 20.96
N ASN A 268 -0.86 -5.12 20.83
CA ASN A 268 -0.61 -6.37 21.52
C ASN A 268 -0.91 -7.54 20.57
N LEU A 269 0.15 -8.17 20.09
CA LEU A 269 0.11 -9.32 19.19
C LEU A 269 0.49 -10.63 19.91
N GLU A 270 0.37 -10.66 21.24
CA GLU A 270 0.56 -11.89 22.00
C GLU A 270 -0.45 -12.98 21.57
N PRO A 271 -0.07 -14.28 21.60
CA PRO A 271 -0.92 -15.37 21.11
C PRO A 271 -2.27 -15.50 21.84
N ASN A 272 -2.32 -15.05 23.10
CA ASN A 272 -3.51 -15.13 23.94
C ASN A 272 -4.38 -13.87 23.85
N ASN A 273 -3.91 -12.82 23.19
CA ASN A 273 -4.72 -11.62 22.99
C ASN A 273 -5.84 -11.92 21.97
N LYS A 274 -7.08 -11.65 22.36
CA LYS A 274 -8.26 -11.80 21.49
C LYS A 274 -8.69 -10.50 20.83
N ASP A 275 -8.17 -9.38 21.32
CA ASP A 275 -8.57 -8.07 20.85
C ASP A 275 -7.92 -7.76 19.50
N GLU A 276 -8.68 -7.10 18.64
CA GLU A 276 -8.19 -6.55 17.39
C GLU A 276 -7.52 -5.20 17.64
N TYR A 277 -6.47 -4.90 16.88
CA TYR A 277 -5.85 -3.58 16.93
C TYR A 277 -6.69 -2.61 16.09
N ASN A 278 -7.74 -2.03 16.67
CA ASN A 278 -8.69 -1.12 16.00
C ASN A 278 -8.10 0.28 15.72
N LYS A 279 -6.90 0.30 15.16
CA LYS A 279 -6.05 1.43 14.80
C LYS A 279 -5.12 0.98 13.66
N THR A 280 -4.26 1.87 13.17
CA THR A 280 -3.22 1.51 12.21
C THR A 280 -1.84 1.81 12.77
N LEU A 281 -0.94 0.83 12.71
CA LEU A 281 0.45 0.96 13.15
C LEU A 281 1.40 0.50 12.05
N PHE A 282 2.11 1.44 11.44
CA PHE A 282 3.21 1.18 10.51
C PHE A 282 4.51 0.97 11.28
N ARG A 283 5.33 0.04 10.78
CA ARG A 283 6.71 -0.18 11.19
C ARG A 283 7.61 -0.03 9.97
N LEU A 284 8.57 0.86 10.06
CA LEU A 284 9.57 1.13 9.02
C LEU A 284 10.95 0.82 9.59
N PRO A 285 11.44 -0.44 9.50
CA PRO A 285 12.79 -0.80 9.91
C PRO A 285 13.83 0.06 9.19
N LEU A 286 14.75 0.67 9.93
CA LEU A 286 15.73 1.59 9.35
C LEU A 286 16.71 0.84 8.44
N ARG A 287 16.92 1.36 7.23
CA ARG A 287 17.89 0.78 6.30
C ARG A 287 19.31 0.86 6.87
N THR A 288 19.93 -0.30 7.04
CA THR A 288 21.34 -0.40 7.45
C THR A 288 22.29 -0.11 6.30
N GLN A 289 23.58 0.11 6.58
CA GLN A 289 24.60 0.29 5.53
C GLN A 289 24.67 -0.88 4.56
N LYS A 290 24.50 -2.11 5.06
CA LYS A 290 24.50 -3.33 4.24
C LYS A 290 23.31 -3.31 3.28
N GLN A 291 22.10 -3.09 3.80
CA GLN A 291 20.89 -3.01 2.99
C GLN A 291 20.95 -1.87 1.98
N ALA A 292 21.52 -0.71 2.33
CA ALA A 292 21.72 0.40 1.40
C ALA A 292 22.57 -0.01 0.18
N SER A 293 23.69 -0.71 0.40
CA SER A 293 24.55 -1.16 -0.70
C SER A 293 23.91 -2.23 -1.59
N GLU A 294 22.90 -2.95 -1.09
CA GLU A 294 22.18 -4.00 -1.81
C GLU A 294 20.83 -3.53 -2.38
N SER A 295 20.34 -2.35 -1.95
CA SER A 295 19.02 -1.85 -2.31
C SER A 295 19.02 -1.24 -3.71
N GLU A 296 18.33 -1.90 -4.64
CA GLU A 296 17.97 -1.36 -5.95
C GLU A 296 17.02 -0.13 -5.88
N ILE A 297 16.50 0.24 -4.69
CA ILE A 297 15.59 1.38 -4.53
C ILE A 297 16.33 2.62 -4.07
N LYS A 298 17.19 2.50 -3.05
CA LYS A 298 17.92 3.65 -2.52
C LYS A 298 19.16 3.25 -1.73
N ASP A 299 20.32 3.70 -2.21
CA ASP A 299 21.60 3.61 -1.50
C ASP A 299 21.73 4.73 -0.45
N LEU A 300 20.90 4.64 0.59
CA LEU A 300 20.93 5.57 1.73
C LEU A 300 20.62 4.84 3.04
N GLN A 301 21.63 4.74 3.90
CA GLN A 301 21.47 4.26 5.27
C GLN A 301 20.78 5.29 6.17
N TYR A 302 20.11 4.82 7.21
CA TYR A 302 19.57 5.65 8.29
C TYR A 302 20.23 5.31 9.61
N THR A 303 21.20 6.12 10.02
CA THR A 303 21.74 6.06 11.38
C THR A 303 20.94 6.99 12.30
N LYS A 304 21.29 6.99 13.59
CA LYS A 304 20.72 7.93 14.57
C LYS A 304 20.78 9.38 14.09
N ARG A 305 21.86 9.78 13.42
CA ARG A 305 22.03 11.15 12.92
C ARG A 305 20.97 11.49 11.87
N GLU A 306 20.81 10.65 10.84
CA GLU A 306 19.84 10.89 9.76
C GLU A 306 18.40 10.90 10.28
N VAL A 307 18.09 10.07 11.29
CA VAL A 307 16.77 10.09 11.95
C VAL A 307 16.57 11.39 12.72
N VAL A 308 17.56 11.85 13.49
CA VAL A 308 17.47 13.13 14.21
C VAL A 308 17.29 14.31 13.25
N GLU A 309 18.02 14.33 12.13
CA GLU A 309 17.87 15.35 11.08
C GLU A 309 16.45 15.34 10.47
N LEU A 310 15.90 14.15 10.21
CA LEU A 310 14.51 14.00 9.75
C LEU A 310 13.51 14.54 10.78
N LEU A 311 13.69 14.19 12.06
CA LEU A 311 12.81 14.64 13.15
C LEU A 311 12.90 16.16 13.37
N GLN A 312 14.07 16.77 13.20
CA GLN A 312 14.24 18.21 13.29
C GLN A 312 13.52 18.93 12.14
N LYS A 313 13.69 18.47 10.90
CA LYS A 313 12.92 19.00 9.76
C LYS A 313 11.42 18.83 9.96
N PHE A 314 11.02 17.71 10.57
CA PHE A 314 9.62 17.44 10.85
C PHE A 314 9.07 18.40 11.91
N LEU A 315 9.82 18.66 12.98
CA LEU A 315 9.48 19.66 13.99
C LEU A 315 9.24 21.03 13.34
N ASP A 316 10.16 21.49 12.49
CA ASP A 316 10.07 22.79 11.81
C ASP A 316 8.85 22.92 10.88
N SER A 317 8.30 21.78 10.43
CA SER A 317 7.18 21.73 9.49
C SER A 317 5.87 21.24 10.08
N ALA A 318 5.84 20.67 11.29
CA ALA A 318 4.68 19.99 11.86
C ALA A 318 3.46 20.90 11.97
N ALA A 319 3.66 22.14 12.41
CA ALA A 319 2.61 23.16 12.48
C ALA A 319 2.02 23.46 11.08
N ASN A 320 2.87 23.59 10.06
CA ASN A 320 2.42 23.83 8.69
C ASN A 320 1.67 22.63 8.10
N LEU A 321 2.05 21.40 8.47
CA LEU A 321 1.37 20.19 8.02
C LEU A 321 -0.05 20.09 8.59
N LEU A 322 -0.25 20.46 9.86
CA LEU A 322 -1.57 20.51 10.50
C LEU A 322 -2.49 21.62 9.97
N LEU A 323 -1.95 22.66 9.33
CA LEU A 323 -2.71 23.84 8.93
C LEU A 323 -3.93 23.47 8.08
N PHE A 324 -3.73 22.62 7.06
CA PHE A 324 -4.76 22.23 6.10
C PHE A 324 -5.29 20.80 6.26
N THR A 325 -4.91 20.08 7.32
CA THR A 325 -5.57 18.80 7.66
C THR A 325 -7.03 19.05 8.01
N GLN A 326 -7.91 18.15 7.58
CA GLN A 326 -9.35 18.26 7.83
C GLN A 326 -9.80 17.44 9.04
N ASN A 327 -9.13 16.32 9.32
CA ASN A 327 -9.46 15.37 10.38
C ASN A 327 -8.35 15.31 11.44
N VAL A 328 -7.08 15.26 11.03
CA VAL A 328 -5.94 15.19 11.96
C VAL A 328 -5.80 16.50 12.71
N LYS A 329 -5.86 16.41 14.04
CA LYS A 329 -5.75 17.53 14.99
C LYS A 329 -4.46 17.51 15.78
N GLU A 330 -3.81 16.36 15.90
CA GLU A 330 -2.63 16.19 16.75
C GLU A 330 -1.57 15.34 16.06
N ILE A 331 -0.33 15.82 16.10
CA ILE A 331 0.88 15.10 15.72
C ILE A 331 1.75 14.99 16.97
N CYS A 332 2.14 13.77 17.35
CA CYS A 332 3.11 13.54 18.42
C CYS A 332 4.34 12.82 17.88
N VAL A 333 5.51 13.12 18.44
CA VAL A 333 6.74 12.39 18.12
C VAL A 333 7.38 11.91 19.40
N TYR A 334 7.65 10.61 19.47
CA TYR A 334 8.23 9.95 20.62
C TYR A 334 9.59 9.34 20.29
N HIS A 335 10.31 8.98 21.34
CA HIS A 335 11.51 8.17 21.30
C HIS A 335 11.42 6.99 22.26
N LEU A 336 12.03 5.89 21.85
CA LEU A 336 12.22 4.72 22.69
C LEU A 336 13.69 4.30 22.67
N ASN A 337 14.29 4.24 23.85
CA ASN A 337 15.70 3.89 24.01
C ASN A 337 15.96 2.42 23.67
N SER A 338 17.15 2.14 23.12
CA SER A 338 17.63 0.78 22.80
C SER A 338 17.54 -0.25 23.94
N LYS A 339 17.56 0.19 25.21
CA LYS A 339 17.52 -0.66 26.40
C LYS A 339 16.12 -0.85 27.00
N SER A 340 15.10 -0.24 26.39
CA SER A 340 13.71 -0.34 26.86
C SER A 340 13.27 -1.80 26.97
N GLN A 341 12.68 -2.16 28.11
CA GLN A 341 12.04 -3.47 28.30
C GLN A 341 10.52 -3.35 28.29
N ASN A 342 9.97 -2.17 28.60
CA ASN A 342 8.54 -1.93 28.58
C ASN A 342 8.21 -0.72 27.70
N PRO A 343 8.03 -0.92 26.38
CA PRO A 343 7.80 0.17 25.44
C PRO A 343 6.63 1.08 25.82
N ASN A 344 5.59 0.54 26.46
CA ASN A 344 4.40 1.31 26.82
C ASN A 344 4.67 2.38 27.90
N GLU A 345 5.68 2.17 28.75
CA GLU A 345 6.06 3.07 29.84
C GLU A 345 7.32 3.89 29.50
N ASP A 346 8.23 3.30 28.73
CA ASP A 346 9.55 3.87 28.44
C ASP A 346 9.55 4.89 27.28
N MET A 347 8.45 5.00 26.52
CA MET A 347 8.31 5.98 25.44
C MET A 347 8.33 7.41 25.99
N LYS A 348 9.28 8.22 25.51
CA LYS A 348 9.40 9.64 25.87
C LYS A 348 8.89 10.52 24.74
N LEU A 349 8.03 11.49 25.06
CA LEU A 349 7.60 12.50 24.10
C LEU A 349 8.78 13.41 23.76
N LEU A 350 8.96 13.74 22.48
CA LEU A 350 9.97 14.70 22.01
C LEU A 350 9.33 16.03 21.72
N PHE A 351 8.30 16.00 20.88
CA PHE A 351 7.51 17.17 20.57
C PHE A 351 6.11 16.76 20.14
N GLN A 352 5.20 17.72 20.26
CA GLN A 352 3.84 17.59 19.79
C GLN A 352 3.41 18.88 19.10
N ALA A 353 2.57 18.74 18.09
CA ALA A 353 1.85 19.84 17.47
C ALA A 353 0.36 19.53 17.51
N TRP A 354 -0.46 20.52 17.80
CA TRP A 354 -1.90 20.36 17.87
C TRP A 354 -2.63 21.53 17.22
N LYS A 355 -3.85 21.27 16.77
CA LYS A 355 -4.74 22.20 16.11
C LYS A 355 -6.08 22.25 16.84
N GLU A 356 -6.46 23.45 17.24
CA GLU A 356 -7.73 23.73 17.90
C GLU A 356 -8.52 24.78 17.12
N ASN A 357 -9.83 24.58 16.98
CA ASN A 357 -10.72 25.60 16.41
C ASN A 357 -11.28 26.47 17.54
N THR A 358 -11.02 27.78 17.46
CA THR A 358 -11.41 28.74 18.51
C THR A 358 -12.86 29.21 18.39
N GLU A 359 -13.46 29.15 17.19
CA GLU A 359 -14.87 29.45 17.00
C GLU A 359 -15.69 28.15 17.01
N LYS A 360 -16.31 27.86 18.17
CA LYS A 360 -17.34 26.82 18.29
C LYS A 360 -18.64 27.31 17.63
N SER A 361 -18.72 27.31 16.30
CA SER A 361 -20.02 27.49 15.64
C SER A 361 -20.93 26.31 15.98
N ALA A 362 -22.17 26.60 16.37
CA ALA A 362 -23.16 25.68 16.96
C ALA A 362 -23.64 24.51 16.06
N GLU A 363 -22.97 24.26 14.94
CA GLU A 363 -23.17 23.08 14.11
C GLU A 363 -21.83 22.33 14.02
N GLU A 364 -21.58 21.45 15.00
CA GLU A 364 -20.50 20.43 14.97
C GLU A 364 -20.79 19.35 13.90
N THR A 365 -21.22 19.74 12.70
CA THR A 365 -21.09 18.84 11.56
C THR A 365 -19.67 18.98 11.07
N GLU A 366 -18.87 17.91 11.17
CA GLU A 366 -17.55 17.79 10.55
C GLU A 366 -17.62 18.29 9.10
N PHE A 367 -17.23 19.55 8.91
CA PHE A 367 -17.27 20.19 7.61
C PHE A 367 -16.04 19.71 6.84
N ASN A 368 -16.11 18.50 6.27
CA ASN A 368 -15.10 18.02 5.34
C ASN A 368 -15.34 18.72 3.99
N ILE A 369 -14.48 19.69 3.71
CA ILE A 369 -14.52 20.56 2.53
C ILE A 369 -14.46 19.73 1.25
N LEU A 370 -13.59 18.72 1.19
CA LEU A 370 -13.43 17.89 0.00
C LEU A 370 -14.67 17.04 -0.28
N LYS A 371 -15.28 16.46 0.76
CA LYS A 371 -16.54 15.71 0.62
C LYS A 371 -17.68 16.60 0.11
N LYS A 372 -17.80 17.85 0.59
CA LYS A 372 -18.84 18.78 0.14
C LYS A 372 -18.63 19.22 -1.31
N VAL A 373 -17.41 19.58 -1.69
CA VAL A 373 -17.09 19.96 -3.07
C VAL A 373 -17.31 18.77 -4.02
N THR A 374 -16.89 17.57 -3.61
CA THR A 374 -17.09 16.35 -4.40
C THR A 374 -18.57 16.01 -4.57
N SER A 375 -19.37 16.15 -3.51
CA SER A 375 -20.82 15.93 -3.57
C SER A 375 -21.49 16.94 -4.51
N ALA A 376 -21.08 18.21 -4.48
CA ALA A 376 -21.58 19.22 -5.41
C ALA A 376 -21.17 18.92 -6.87
N MET A 377 -19.94 18.43 -7.11
CA MET A 377 -19.51 17.97 -8.44
C MET A 377 -20.32 16.76 -8.94
N LYS A 378 -20.76 15.87 -8.03
CA LYS A 378 -21.60 14.69 -8.36
C LYS A 378 -23.07 15.08 -8.62
N GLY A 379 -23.58 16.11 -7.97
CA GLY A 379 -24.97 16.55 -8.06
C GLY A 379 -25.32 17.48 -9.22
N GLU A 380 -24.36 17.85 -10.07
CA GLU A 380 -24.52 18.72 -11.26
C GLU A 380 -25.27 20.06 -11.02
N GLN A 381 -25.35 20.53 -9.76
CA GLN A 381 -25.96 21.80 -9.40
C GLN A 381 -24.90 22.71 -8.77
N PRO A 382 -24.64 23.90 -9.35
CA PRO A 382 -23.76 24.90 -8.77
C PRO A 382 -24.50 25.60 -7.62
N SER A 383 -24.63 24.94 -6.49
CA SER A 383 -24.99 25.62 -5.24
C SER A 383 -23.80 26.50 -4.84
N GLU A 384 -24.02 27.76 -4.49
CA GLU A 384 -22.99 28.58 -3.83
C GLU A 384 -22.59 27.90 -2.53
N ILE A 385 -21.47 27.15 -2.56
CA ILE A 385 -20.92 26.54 -1.36
C ILE A 385 -20.23 27.66 -0.59
N ILE A 386 -20.87 28.12 0.48
CA ILE A 386 -20.27 29.04 1.43
C ILE A 386 -19.45 28.20 2.40
N PHE A 387 -18.14 28.42 2.40
CA PHE A 387 -17.25 27.86 3.41
C PHE A 387 -17.16 28.81 4.59
N PRO A 388 -17.30 28.34 5.83
CA PRO A 388 -17.06 29.18 6.99
C PRO A 388 -15.58 29.58 7.02
N VAL A 389 -15.32 30.83 7.37
CA VAL A 389 -13.99 31.25 7.79
C VAL A 389 -13.70 30.59 9.13
N GLN A 390 -12.53 29.99 9.28
CA GLN A 390 -12.13 29.29 10.50
C GLN A 390 -11.01 30.07 11.17
N ILE A 391 -11.11 30.27 12.49
CA ILE A 391 -10.00 30.76 13.31
C ILE A 391 -9.45 29.60 14.11
N ILE A 392 -8.23 29.18 13.77
CA ILE A 392 -7.59 28.06 14.44
C ILE A 392 -6.35 28.52 15.20
N GLU A 393 -6.06 27.82 16.29
CA GLU A 393 -4.78 27.90 16.99
C GLU A 393 -3.99 26.64 16.69
N ILE A 394 -2.73 26.83 16.30
CA ILE A 394 -1.76 25.77 16.12
C ILE A 394 -0.69 25.96 17.19
N GLY A 395 -0.65 25.00 18.11
CA GLY A 395 0.39 24.92 19.12
C GLY A 395 1.48 23.94 18.71
N ILE A 396 2.71 24.22 19.10
CA ILE A 396 3.83 23.29 19.04
C ILE A 396 4.58 23.36 20.36
N GLU A 397 4.95 22.20 20.88
CA GLU A 397 5.66 22.07 22.15
C GLU A 397 6.76 21.03 22.00
N VAL A 398 7.98 21.42 22.38
CA VAL A 398 9.14 20.53 22.45
C VAL A 398 9.40 20.23 23.92
N SER A 399 9.39 18.95 24.29
CA SER A 399 9.57 18.53 25.67
C SER A 399 11.04 18.64 26.12
N SER A 400 11.27 18.61 27.43
CA SER A 400 12.62 18.59 28.03
C SER A 400 13.45 17.36 27.64
N GLU A 401 12.77 16.23 27.45
CA GLU A 401 13.35 14.92 27.15
C GLU A 401 14.00 14.89 25.75
N ALA A 402 13.53 15.74 24.82
CA ALA A 402 14.10 15.83 23.48
C ALA A 402 15.59 16.21 23.50
N HIS A 403 16.00 17.03 24.47
CA HIS A 403 17.40 17.45 24.63
C HIS A 403 18.33 16.28 24.99
N GLU A 404 17.81 15.21 25.60
CA GLU A 404 18.60 14.01 25.92
C GLU A 404 19.01 13.23 24.66
N ILE A 405 18.25 13.38 23.56
CA ILE A 405 18.50 12.68 22.29
C ILE A 405 19.45 13.47 21.42
N SER A 406 19.17 14.76 21.26
CA SER A 406 20.01 15.69 20.51
C SER A 406 19.93 17.07 21.15
N LYS A 407 21.10 17.70 21.28
CA LYS A 407 21.20 19.08 21.80
C LYS A 407 20.55 20.11 20.87
N GLU A 408 20.22 19.72 19.65
CA GLU A 408 19.54 20.54 18.65
C GLU A 408 18.07 20.79 19.02
N PHE A 409 17.45 19.89 19.80
CA PHE A 409 16.12 20.12 20.33
C PHE A 409 16.18 21.05 21.53
N HIS A 410 15.52 22.19 21.39
CA HIS A 410 15.37 23.20 22.43
C HIS A 410 13.94 23.17 22.94
N THR A 411 13.77 23.03 24.25
CA THR A 411 12.45 23.09 24.88
C THR A 411 11.80 24.44 24.56
N SER A 412 10.64 24.38 23.93
CA SER A 412 9.88 25.56 23.53
C SER A 412 8.39 25.22 23.55
N ARG A 413 7.58 26.26 23.63
CA ARG A 413 6.14 26.17 23.44
C ARG A 413 5.67 27.42 22.74
N ASP A 414 5.18 27.24 21.52
CA ASP A 414 4.73 28.33 20.66
C ASP A 414 3.29 28.07 20.24
N ILE A 415 2.48 29.12 20.21
CA ILE A 415 1.10 29.05 19.72
C ILE A 415 0.93 30.15 18.68
N THR A 416 0.42 29.77 17.52
CA THR A 416 0.13 30.67 16.41
C THR A 416 -1.35 30.60 16.08
N SER A 417 -1.98 31.76 15.93
CA SER A 417 -3.39 31.85 15.50
C SER A 417 -3.46 32.10 14.01
N TRP A 418 -4.38 31.44 13.32
CA TRP A 418 -4.56 31.52 11.87
C TRP A 418 -6.01 31.72 11.48
N ILE A 419 -6.24 32.58 10.48
CA ILE A 419 -7.52 32.64 9.77
C ILE A 419 -7.38 31.77 8.52
N ILE A 420 -8.23 30.75 8.39
CA ILE A 420 -8.32 29.90 7.21
C ILE A 420 -9.63 30.19 6.49
N SER A 421 -9.52 30.50 5.21
CA SER A 421 -10.67 30.64 4.31
C SER A 421 -10.54 29.67 3.15
N TRP A 422 -11.65 29.04 2.79
CA TRP A 422 -11.77 28.13 1.67
C TRP A 422 -12.69 28.74 0.62
N GLY A 423 -12.39 28.49 -0.65
CA GLY A 423 -13.13 29.07 -1.75
C GLY A 423 -13.35 28.07 -2.88
N THR A 424 -14.50 28.19 -3.54
CA THR A 424 -14.83 27.52 -4.80
C THR A 424 -15.49 28.54 -5.75
N GLY A 425 -15.58 28.23 -7.04
CA GLY A 425 -16.17 29.15 -8.01
C GLY A 425 -16.79 28.44 -9.21
N ASN A 426 -17.85 29.03 -9.78
CA ASN A 426 -18.65 28.43 -10.85
C ASN A 426 -17.82 28.12 -12.12
N LYS A 427 -16.95 29.05 -12.55
CA LYS A 427 -16.01 28.80 -13.67
C LYS A 427 -15.01 27.69 -13.35
N THR A 428 -14.64 27.54 -12.07
CA THR A 428 -13.74 26.50 -11.59
C THR A 428 -14.40 25.13 -11.64
N PHE A 429 -15.71 25.02 -11.33
CA PHE A 429 -16.48 23.77 -11.47
C PHE A 429 -16.53 23.28 -12.92
N GLU A 430 -16.80 24.15 -13.89
CA GLU A 430 -16.82 23.77 -15.31
C GLU A 430 -15.45 23.25 -15.78
N LEU A 431 -14.37 23.93 -15.37
CA LEU A 431 -13.01 23.51 -15.67
C LEU A 431 -12.65 22.18 -14.98
N ALA A 432 -13.01 22.03 -13.72
CA ALA A 432 -12.78 20.79 -12.96
C ALA A 432 -13.55 19.60 -13.56
N ASN A 433 -14.78 19.81 -14.06
CA ASN A 433 -15.53 18.78 -14.76
C ASN A 433 -14.85 18.34 -16.07
N LYS A 434 -14.28 19.28 -16.84
CA LYS A 434 -13.49 18.95 -18.05
C LYS A 434 -12.20 18.20 -17.71
N LEU A 435 -11.60 18.51 -16.57
CA LEU A 435 -10.36 17.90 -16.07
C LEU A 435 -10.60 16.79 -15.04
N LYS A 436 -11.82 16.26 -14.96
CA LYS A 436 -12.21 15.26 -13.94
C LYS A 436 -11.37 13.98 -14.05
N GLN A 437 -11.03 13.56 -15.27
CA GLN A 437 -10.14 12.42 -15.52
C GLN A 437 -8.68 12.67 -15.10
N GLN A 438 -8.31 13.93 -14.83
CA GLN A 438 -7.02 14.33 -14.28
C GLN A 438 -7.10 14.61 -12.77
N GLY A 439 -8.27 14.35 -12.14
CA GLY A 439 -8.47 14.49 -10.71
C GLY A 439 -8.59 15.94 -10.21
N ALA A 440 -8.91 16.90 -11.08
CA ALA A 440 -9.09 18.30 -10.69
C ALA A 440 -10.29 18.48 -9.73
N ILE A 441 -10.10 19.26 -8.67
CA ILE A 441 -11.14 19.63 -7.70
C ILE A 441 -11.21 21.16 -7.65
N PRO A 442 -12.39 21.78 -7.75
CA PRO A 442 -12.54 23.23 -7.83
C PRO A 442 -12.48 23.90 -6.45
N VAL A 443 -11.44 23.66 -5.67
CA VAL A 443 -11.30 24.23 -4.32
C VAL A 443 -9.90 24.82 -4.13
N GLY A 444 -9.86 25.96 -3.44
CA GLY A 444 -8.63 26.58 -2.98
C GLY A 444 -8.76 27.02 -1.53
N SER A 445 -7.63 27.18 -0.86
CA SER A 445 -7.56 27.67 0.51
C SER A 445 -6.50 28.75 0.67
N VAL A 446 -6.73 29.65 1.62
CA VAL A 446 -5.77 30.65 2.06
C VAL A 446 -5.73 30.62 3.58
N ALA A 447 -4.52 30.61 4.14
CA ALA A 447 -4.29 30.75 5.57
C ALA A 447 -3.47 32.01 5.82
N VAL A 448 -3.92 32.85 6.76
CA VAL A 448 -3.25 34.10 7.14
C VAL A 448 -2.95 34.08 8.64
N PRO A 449 -1.70 34.28 9.08
CA PRO A 449 -1.37 34.32 10.50
C PRO A 449 -1.93 35.59 11.14
N ILE A 450 -2.56 35.45 12.30
CA ILE A 450 -3.03 36.56 13.12
C ILE A 450 -1.90 36.98 14.05
N ARG A 451 -1.41 38.20 13.90
CA ARG A 451 -0.62 38.83 14.95
C ARG A 451 -1.58 39.31 16.02
N ARG A 452 -1.65 38.59 17.15
CA ARG A 452 -2.21 39.18 18.36
C ARG A 452 -1.16 40.15 18.88
N ASP A 453 -1.39 41.44 18.69
CA ASP A 453 -0.58 42.47 19.35
C ASP A 453 -0.67 42.19 20.86
N GLY A 454 0.46 41.79 21.44
CA GLY A 454 0.56 41.47 22.86
C GLY A 454 0.02 42.63 23.69
N LYS A 455 -1.08 42.40 24.38
CA LYS A 455 -1.43 43.16 25.57
C LYS A 455 -1.51 42.22 26.76
N ASN A 456 -0.49 42.43 27.60
CA ASN A 456 -0.22 41.97 28.96
C ASN A 456 0.37 40.58 29.12
#